data_AF-A0A938TKG3-F1
#
_entry.id   AF-A0A938TKG3-F1
#
_cell.length_a   1.000
_cell.length_b   1.000
_cell.length_c   1.000
_cell.angle_alpha   90.00
_cell.angle_beta   90.00
_cell.angle_gamma   90.00
#
_symmetry.space_group_name_H-M   'P 1'
#
loop_
_entity.id
_entity.type
_entity.pdbx_description
1 polymer ?
#
loop_
_entity_poly.entity_id
_entity_poly.type
_entity_poly.pdbx_seq_one_letter_code
_entity_poly.pdbx_strand_id
1 'polypeptide(L)'
;MAALGSITPTPSWKGRPQHPLTLRILLSKEVRPPLTGDQDAEAFREAVENLAGGTLLGKDFSTRDFAAAMAALPMDFDELYRLYVGKNVLNHFRQDQGYKQGTYLKLWQGREDNEHLIEVMSALDTARADAPELLYAALVSRYPGNAV
;
A
#
# COMPACT_ATOMS: atom_id res chain seq x y z
N MET A 1 -40.49 3.62 9.62
CA MET A 1 -39.11 4.11 9.48
C MET A 1 -38.17 3.12 10.16
N ALA A 2 -37.77 2.05 9.46
CA ALA A 2 -36.77 1.11 9.97
C ALA A 2 -35.41 1.50 9.39
N ALA A 3 -34.47 1.85 10.27
CA ALA A 3 -33.09 2.12 9.91
C ALA A 3 -32.47 0.81 9.38
N LEU A 4 -32.20 0.76 8.08
CA LEU A 4 -31.36 -0.28 7.48
C LEU A 4 -29.96 -0.12 8.08
N GLY A 5 -29.63 -0.97 9.04
CA GLY A 5 -28.28 -1.08 9.57
C GLY A 5 -27.34 -1.45 8.42
N SER A 6 -26.55 -0.48 7.97
CA SER A 6 -25.46 -0.69 7.02
C SER A 6 -24.40 -1.54 7.72
N ILE A 7 -24.52 -2.86 7.58
CA ILE A 7 -23.46 -3.80 7.91
C ILE A 7 -22.35 -3.55 6.88
N THR A 8 -21.45 -2.61 7.17
CA THR A 8 -20.19 -2.56 6.44
C THR A 8 -19.51 -3.91 6.64
N PRO A 9 -19.20 -4.67 5.57
CA PRO A 9 -18.60 -5.99 5.72
C PRO A 9 -17.30 -5.85 6.50
N THR A 10 -17.14 -6.69 7.52
CA THR A 10 -15.92 -6.72 8.34
C THR A 10 -14.74 -7.06 7.41
N PRO A 11 -13.66 -6.26 7.38
CA PRO A 11 -12.53 -6.54 6.50
C PRO A 11 -11.93 -7.92 6.77
N SER A 12 -11.66 -8.71 5.72
CA SER A 12 -11.20 -10.11 5.87
C SER A 12 -9.85 -10.29 6.57
N TRP A 13 -9.11 -9.20 6.74
CA TRP A 13 -7.82 -9.13 7.42
C TRP A 13 -7.93 -8.82 8.92
N LYS A 14 -9.12 -8.45 9.42
CA LYS A 14 -9.29 -8.12 10.84
C LYS A 14 -8.97 -9.36 11.70
N GLY A 15 -7.94 -9.25 12.54
CA GLY A 15 -7.46 -10.34 13.39
C GLY A 15 -6.45 -11.29 12.74
N ARG A 16 -6.05 -11.08 11.48
CA ARG A 16 -4.92 -11.79 10.88
C ARG A 16 -3.60 -11.08 11.23
N PRO A 17 -2.49 -11.83 11.41
CA PRO A 17 -1.18 -11.22 11.47
C PRO A 17 -0.93 -10.50 10.15
N GLN A 18 -0.99 -9.16 10.19
CA GLN A 18 -0.51 -8.35 9.08
C GLN A 18 0.98 -8.62 8.95
N HIS A 19 1.43 -9.02 7.77
CA HIS A 19 2.86 -9.27 7.48
C HIS A 19 3.71 -8.15 8.10
N PRO A 20 4.84 -8.48 8.76
CA PRO A 20 5.21 -7.85 10.01
C PRO A 20 5.39 -6.35 9.85
N LEU A 21 4.56 -5.61 10.59
CA LEU A 21 4.78 -4.19 10.92
C LEU A 21 6.19 -3.95 11.52
N THR A 22 6.92 -5.01 11.87
CA THR A 22 8.31 -5.04 12.30
C THR A 22 9.30 -4.44 11.31
N LEU A 23 8.97 -4.38 10.00
CA LEU A 23 9.83 -3.70 9.02
C LEU A 23 9.97 -2.19 9.29
N ARG A 24 8.95 -1.55 9.90
CA ARG A 24 9.02 -0.13 10.27
C ARG A 24 10.10 0.15 11.30
N ILE A 25 10.35 -0.75 12.25
CA ILE A 25 11.36 -0.55 13.31
C ILE A 25 12.78 -0.82 12.80
N LEU A 26 12.93 -1.75 11.86
CA LEU A 26 14.25 -2.13 11.32
C LEU A 26 14.74 -1.15 10.26
N LEU A 27 13.87 -0.65 9.38
CA LEU A 27 14.27 0.23 8.27
C LEU A 27 14.30 1.72 8.65
N SER A 28 13.50 2.17 9.64
CA SER A 28 13.50 3.58 10.06
C SER A 28 14.84 4.08 10.61
N LYS A 29 15.74 3.18 11.03
CA LYS A 29 17.08 3.54 11.51
C LYS A 29 18.12 3.67 10.39
N GLU A 30 17.81 3.22 9.18
CA GLU A 30 18.78 3.14 8.06
C GLU A 30 18.42 4.07 6.89
N VAL A 31 17.22 4.66 6.86
CA VAL A 31 16.79 5.52 5.75
C VAL A 31 17.34 6.94 5.91
N ARG A 32 18.25 7.30 4.99
CA ARG A 32 18.78 8.67 4.82
C ARG A 32 17.68 9.59 4.26
N PRO A 33 17.68 10.91 4.54
CA PRO A 33 16.76 11.84 3.90
C PRO A 33 16.82 11.74 2.36
N PRO A 34 15.69 11.98 1.67
CA PRO A 34 15.61 11.89 0.22
C PRO A 34 16.56 12.91 -0.44
N LEU A 35 17.22 12.47 -1.51
CA LEU A 35 18.01 13.34 -2.39
C LEU A 35 17.07 14.04 -3.38
N THR A 36 17.52 15.14 -4.02
CA THR A 36 16.70 15.93 -4.96
C THR A 36 17.45 16.21 -6.28
N GLY A 37 16.92 15.74 -7.43
CA GLY A 37 17.33 16.10 -8.80
C GLY A 37 17.45 14.93 -9.79
N ASP A 38 17.93 15.20 -11.01
CA ASP A 38 18.20 14.19 -12.07
C ASP A 38 19.21 13.09 -11.65
N GLN A 39 20.03 13.37 -10.64
CA GLN A 39 20.95 12.39 -10.04
C GLN A 39 20.22 11.28 -9.27
N ASP A 40 18.96 11.50 -8.87
CA ASP A 40 18.17 10.54 -8.09
C ASP A 40 17.69 9.36 -8.94
N ALA A 41 17.32 9.62 -10.20
CA ALA A 41 16.82 8.58 -11.09
C ALA A 41 17.91 7.56 -11.44
N GLU A 42 19.14 8.05 -11.63
CA GLU A 42 20.31 7.21 -11.90
C GLU A 42 20.72 6.41 -10.66
N ALA A 43 20.80 7.07 -9.49
CA ALA A 43 21.11 6.40 -8.23
C ALA A 43 20.06 5.33 -7.86
N PHE A 44 18.78 5.62 -8.10
CA PHE A 44 17.70 4.66 -7.89
C PHE A 44 17.82 3.47 -8.85
N ARG A 45 18.08 3.72 -10.14
CA ARG A 45 18.29 2.67 -11.13
C ARG A 45 19.45 1.76 -10.72
N GLU A 46 20.60 2.31 -10.37
CA GLU A 46 21.78 1.55 -9.97
C GLU A 46 21.49 0.72 -8.70
N ALA A 47 20.81 1.29 -7.71
CA ALA A 47 20.44 0.57 -6.50
C ALA A 47 19.47 -0.59 -6.78
N VAL A 48 18.51 -0.43 -7.70
CA VAL A 48 17.60 -1.50 -8.14
C VAL A 48 18.36 -2.60 -8.89
N GLU A 49 19.30 -2.24 -9.77
CA GLU A 49 20.14 -3.21 -10.49
C GLU A 49 21.01 -4.02 -9.52
N ASN A 50 21.61 -3.37 -8.52
CA ASN A 50 22.40 -4.03 -7.49
C ASN A 50 21.55 -4.97 -6.63
N LEU A 51 20.36 -4.55 -6.21
CA LEU A 51 19.42 -5.41 -5.48
C LEU A 51 19.02 -6.64 -6.32
N ALA A 52 18.68 -6.43 -7.59
CA ALA A 52 18.30 -7.52 -8.49
C ALA A 52 19.48 -8.50 -8.71
N GLY A 53 20.67 -7.97 -9.01
CA GLY A 53 21.88 -8.77 -9.21
C GLY A 53 22.28 -9.55 -7.96
N GLY A 54 22.30 -8.89 -6.80
CA GLY A 54 22.58 -9.52 -5.50
C GLY A 54 21.58 -10.63 -5.17
N THR A 55 20.29 -10.40 -5.43
CA THR A 55 19.24 -11.40 -5.20
C THR A 55 19.41 -12.62 -6.09
N LEU A 56 19.71 -12.42 -7.38
CA LEU A 56 19.86 -13.52 -8.34
C LEU A 56 21.13 -14.34 -8.09
N LEU A 57 22.24 -13.69 -7.76
CA LEU A 57 23.52 -14.35 -7.51
C LEU A 57 23.56 -15.03 -6.14
N GLY A 58 23.08 -14.34 -5.11
CA GLY A 58 23.04 -14.84 -3.74
C GLY A 58 21.90 -15.82 -3.47
N LYS A 59 20.86 -15.84 -4.33
CA LYS A 59 19.60 -16.57 -4.13
C LYS A 59 18.91 -16.24 -2.80
N ASP A 60 19.10 -15.00 -2.33
CA ASP A 60 18.55 -14.50 -1.07
C ASP A 60 18.22 -13.01 -1.19
N PHE A 61 17.32 -12.51 -0.36
CA PHE A 61 16.93 -11.12 -0.36
C PHE A 61 17.86 -10.28 0.53
N SER A 62 18.68 -9.44 -0.10
CA SER A 62 19.57 -8.51 0.60
C SER A 62 18.80 -7.34 1.19
N THR A 63 18.59 -7.37 2.51
CA THR A 63 17.97 -6.25 3.25
C THR A 63 18.76 -4.96 3.10
N ARG A 64 20.09 -5.06 2.98
CA ARG A 64 20.99 -3.93 2.76
C ARG A 64 20.75 -3.27 1.41
N ASP A 65 20.71 -4.05 0.33
CA ASP A 65 20.51 -3.51 -1.01
C ASP A 65 19.09 -2.97 -1.19
N PHE A 66 18.12 -3.58 -0.50
CA PHE A 66 16.77 -3.04 -0.41
C PHE A 66 16.74 -1.68 0.30
N ALA A 67 17.42 -1.54 1.44
CA ALA A 67 17.54 -0.26 2.14
C ALA A 67 18.23 0.81 1.27
N ALA A 68 19.24 0.44 0.48
CA ALA A 68 19.89 1.33 -0.47
C ALA A 68 18.94 1.80 -1.58
N ALA A 69 18.17 0.89 -2.18
CA ALA A 69 17.15 1.24 -3.18
C ALA A 69 16.07 2.15 -2.60
N MET A 70 15.67 1.89 -1.35
CA MET A 70 14.72 2.73 -0.62
C MET A 70 15.24 4.15 -0.36
N ALA A 71 16.51 4.28 0.03
CA ALA A 71 17.13 5.58 0.29
C ALA A 71 17.35 6.42 -0.99
N ALA A 72 17.32 5.78 -2.17
CA ALA A 72 17.45 6.45 -3.46
C ALA A 72 16.10 6.96 -4.01
N LEU A 73 14.97 6.62 -3.38
CA LEU A 73 13.68 7.18 -3.77
C LEU A 73 13.57 8.65 -3.34
N PRO A 74 12.90 9.50 -4.13
CA PRO A 74 12.61 10.89 -3.76
C PRO A 74 11.41 10.97 -2.79
N MET A 75 11.34 10.05 -1.82
CA MET A 75 10.26 9.99 -0.83
C MET A 75 10.81 9.49 0.51
N ASP A 76 10.19 9.91 1.60
CA ASP A 76 10.57 9.41 2.92
C ASP A 76 9.98 8.02 3.23
N PHE A 77 10.53 7.38 4.25
CA PHE A 77 10.09 6.05 4.67
C PHE A 77 8.63 6.03 5.15
N ASP A 78 8.17 7.10 5.81
CA ASP A 78 6.82 7.19 6.33
C ASP A 78 5.79 7.27 5.18
N GLU A 79 6.12 7.97 4.11
CA GLU A 79 5.36 8.00 2.86
C GLU A 79 5.32 6.62 2.20
N LEU A 80 6.46 5.93 2.06
CA LEU A 80 6.46 4.57 1.51
C LEU A 80 5.60 3.64 2.35
N TYR A 81 5.77 3.67 3.68
CA TYR A 81 5.02 2.85 4.60
C TYR A 81 3.52 3.09 4.47
N ARG A 82 3.09 4.36 4.34
CA ARG A 82 1.69 4.72 4.09
C ARG A 82 1.18 4.13 2.77
N LEU A 83 1.93 4.27 1.67
CA LEU A 83 1.58 3.68 0.37
C LEU A 83 1.47 2.16 0.44
N TYR A 84 2.39 1.50 1.14
CA TYR A 84 2.35 0.06 1.38
C TYR A 84 1.08 -0.35 2.12
N VAL A 85 0.77 0.28 3.26
CA VAL A 85 -0.45 -0.02 4.03
C VAL A 85 -1.68 0.18 3.16
N GLY A 86 -1.76 1.29 2.42
CA GLY A 86 -2.86 1.57 1.52
C GLY A 86 -3.04 0.51 0.42
N LYS A 87 -1.94 0.08 -0.21
CA LYS A 87 -1.97 -1.00 -1.21
C LYS A 87 -2.38 -2.34 -0.62
N ASN A 88 -1.96 -2.66 0.60
CA ASN A 88 -2.41 -3.89 1.26
C ASN A 88 -3.91 -3.86 1.53
N VAL A 89 -4.44 -2.74 2.04
CA VAL A 89 -5.88 -2.56 2.23
C VAL A 89 -6.64 -2.73 0.92
N LEU A 90 -6.19 -2.10 -0.17
CA LEU A 90 -6.82 -2.26 -1.49
C LEU A 90 -6.73 -3.70 -2.02
N ASN A 91 -5.60 -4.38 -1.82
CA ASN A 91 -5.44 -5.77 -2.25
C ASN A 91 -6.39 -6.71 -1.51
N HIS A 92 -6.58 -6.52 -0.21
CA HIS A 92 -7.59 -7.27 0.52
C HIS A 92 -9.01 -6.89 0.09
N PHE A 93 -9.29 -5.60 -0.12
CA PHE A 93 -10.57 -5.13 -0.64
C PHE A 93 -10.94 -5.83 -1.95
N ARG A 94 -10.00 -5.93 -2.89
CA ARG A 94 -10.17 -6.71 -4.13
C ARG A 94 -10.61 -8.15 -3.85
N GLN A 95 -9.92 -8.84 -2.94
CA GLN A 95 -10.26 -10.22 -2.59
C GLN A 95 -11.66 -10.34 -2.01
N ASP A 96 -12.05 -9.43 -1.11
CA ASP A 96 -13.37 -9.41 -0.46
C ASP A 96 -14.50 -9.16 -1.49
N GLN A 97 -14.21 -8.36 -2.51
CA GLN A 97 -15.12 -8.06 -3.61
C GLN A 97 -15.04 -9.04 -4.79
N GLY A 98 -14.41 -10.21 -4.57
CA GLY A 98 -14.47 -11.32 -5.50
C GLY A 98 -13.43 -11.30 -6.63
N TYR A 99 -12.24 -10.73 -6.38
CA TYR A 99 -11.17 -10.67 -7.40
C TYR A 99 -10.77 -12.04 -7.94
N LYS A 100 -10.65 -13.07 -7.09
CA LYS A 100 -10.34 -14.44 -7.53
C LYS A 100 -11.50 -15.10 -8.26
N GLN A 101 -12.72 -14.64 -8.00
CA GLN A 101 -13.96 -15.10 -8.62
C GLN A 101 -14.22 -14.37 -9.95
N GLY A 102 -13.44 -13.35 -10.28
CA GLY A 102 -13.59 -12.54 -11.49
C GLY A 102 -14.76 -11.55 -11.44
N THR A 103 -15.42 -11.39 -10.30
CA THR A 103 -16.57 -10.47 -10.14
C THR A 103 -16.15 -9.06 -9.77
N TYR A 104 -14.88 -8.87 -9.40
CA TYR A 104 -14.37 -7.56 -9.01
C TYR A 104 -14.27 -6.58 -10.18
N LEU A 105 -14.88 -5.41 -10.01
CA LEU A 105 -14.70 -4.26 -10.90
C LEU A 105 -13.44 -3.47 -10.54
N LYS A 106 -12.44 -3.45 -11.43
CA LYS A 106 -11.21 -2.63 -11.27
C LYS A 106 -11.44 -1.15 -11.62
N LEU A 107 -12.36 -0.89 -12.56
CA LEU A 107 -12.71 0.46 -12.98
C LEU A 107 -13.94 0.95 -12.21
N TRP A 108 -13.78 2.03 -11.45
CA TRP A 108 -14.83 2.68 -10.67
C TRP A 108 -15.10 4.05 -11.28
N GLN A 109 -16.32 4.26 -11.77
CA GLN A 109 -16.74 5.50 -12.44
C GLN A 109 -15.75 5.95 -13.54
N GLY A 110 -15.22 5.00 -14.32
CA GLY A 110 -14.29 5.27 -15.43
C GLY A 110 -12.82 5.44 -15.03
N ARG A 111 -12.47 5.28 -13.75
CA ARG A 111 -11.11 5.44 -13.21
C ARG A 111 -10.63 4.17 -12.53
N GLU A 112 -9.32 3.96 -12.44
CA GLU A 112 -8.78 2.77 -11.78
C GLU A 112 -8.93 2.85 -10.26
N ASP A 113 -9.12 1.69 -9.61
CA ASP A 113 -9.22 1.57 -8.15
C ASP A 113 -8.02 2.13 -7.37
N ASN A 114 -6.82 2.12 -7.97
CA ASN A 114 -5.60 2.71 -7.42
C ASN A 114 -5.69 4.25 -7.35
N GLU A 115 -6.39 4.90 -8.26
CA GLU A 115 -6.57 6.36 -8.24
C GLU A 115 -7.49 6.75 -7.09
N HIS A 116 -8.60 6.01 -6.91
CA HIS A 116 -9.50 6.18 -5.77
C HIS A 116 -8.79 5.95 -4.44
N LEU A 117 -7.89 4.95 -4.37
CA LEU A 117 -7.04 4.73 -3.21
C LEU A 117 -6.20 5.97 -2.87
N ILE A 118 -5.50 6.55 -3.85
CA ILE A 118 -4.63 7.72 -3.62
C ILE A 118 -5.46 8.93 -3.14
N GLU A 119 -6.62 9.17 -3.72
CA GLU A 119 -7.51 10.26 -3.29
C GLU A 119 -8.07 10.08 -1.88
N VAL A 120 -8.43 8.85 -1.52
CA VAL A 120 -8.92 8.58 -0.16
C VAL A 120 -7.76 8.73 0.83
N MET A 121 -6.57 8.24 0.49
CA MET A 121 -5.39 8.37 1.33
C MET A 121 -4.94 9.82 1.54
N SER A 122 -5.09 10.70 0.53
CA SER A 122 -4.73 12.11 0.66
C SER A 122 -5.71 12.88 1.56
N ALA A 123 -6.96 12.42 1.68
CA ALA A 123 -7.97 13.00 2.56
C ALA A 123 -7.99 12.42 3.98
N LEU A 124 -7.35 11.26 4.20
CA LEU A 124 -7.34 10.58 5.50
C LEU A 124 -6.14 10.96 6.36
N ASP A 125 -6.38 11.11 7.66
CA ASP A 125 -5.30 11.14 8.65
C ASP A 125 -4.74 9.72 8.85
N THR A 126 -3.68 9.43 8.10
CA THR A 126 -2.99 8.14 8.06
C THR A 126 -2.14 7.85 9.31
N ALA A 127 -2.00 8.82 10.23
CA ALA A 127 -1.29 8.60 11.50
C ALA A 127 -2.16 7.87 12.55
N ARG A 128 -3.47 7.77 12.32
CA ARG A 128 -4.40 7.12 13.25
C ARG A 128 -4.23 5.61 13.26
N ALA A 129 -4.44 5.01 14.43
CA ALA A 129 -4.40 3.55 14.58
C ALA A 129 -5.49 2.81 13.79
N ASP A 130 -6.64 3.47 13.56
CA ASP A 130 -7.78 2.96 12.79
C ASP A 130 -7.77 3.40 11.31
N ALA A 131 -6.67 3.99 10.83
CA ALA A 131 -6.56 4.44 9.44
C ALA A 131 -6.81 3.32 8.39
N PRO A 132 -6.35 2.06 8.58
CA PRO A 132 -6.66 0.99 7.64
C PRO A 132 -8.17 0.68 7.54
N GLU A 133 -8.89 0.71 8.66
CA GLU A 133 -10.33 0.49 8.73
C GLU A 133 -11.10 1.65 8.08
N LEU A 134 -10.69 2.89 8.36
CA LEU A 134 -11.28 4.08 7.74
C LEU A 134 -11.07 4.08 6.22
N LEU A 135 -9.86 3.72 5.77
CA LEU A 135 -9.55 3.56 4.37
C LEU A 135 -10.43 2.50 3.71
N TYR A 136 -10.60 1.34 4.33
CA TYR A 136 -11.48 0.31 3.80
C TYR A 136 -12.93 0.77 3.68
N ALA A 137 -13.48 1.40 4.73
CA ALA A 137 -14.85 1.90 4.71
C ALA A 137 -15.07 2.96 3.61
N ALA A 138 -14.07 3.82 3.38
CA ALA A 138 -14.10 4.78 2.30
C ALA A 138 -14.04 4.12 0.91
N LEU A 139 -13.24 3.05 0.73
CA LEU A 139 -13.23 2.26 -0.51
C LEU A 139 -14.58 1.57 -0.75
N VAL A 140 -15.18 0.97 0.28
CA VAL A 140 -16.53 0.38 0.23
C VAL A 140 -17.55 1.41 -0.26
N SER A 141 -17.47 2.64 0.23
CA SER A 141 -18.41 3.72 -0.12
C SER A 141 -18.28 4.19 -1.57
N ARG A 142 -17.10 4.07 -2.18
CA ARG A 142 -16.85 4.44 -3.58
C ARG A 142 -17.11 3.29 -4.57
N TYR A 143 -17.12 2.05 -4.07
CA TYR A 143 -17.17 0.86 -4.90
C TYR A 143 -18.53 0.70 -5.60
N PRO A 144 -18.57 0.63 -6.96
CA PRO A 144 -19.83 0.53 -7.69
C PRO A 144 -20.52 -0.82 -7.53
N GLY A 145 -19.81 -1.89 -7.16
CA GLY A 145 -20.39 -3.23 -7.01
C GLY A 145 -21.35 -3.39 -5.83
N ASN A 146 -21.44 -2.40 -4.94
CA ASN A 146 -22.39 -2.37 -3.82
C ASN A 146 -23.74 -1.72 -4.17
N ALA A 147 -23.87 -1.11 -5.35
CA ALA A 147 -25.13 -0.54 -5.81
C ALA A 147 -26.02 -1.65 -6.39
N VAL A 148 -26.82 -2.28 -5.52
CA VAL A 148 -27.99 -3.10 -5.88
C VAL A 148 -29.23 -2.47 -5.29
#